data_AF-A0A3M1IJ66-F1
#
_entry.id   AF-A0A3M1IJ66-F1
#
_cell.length_a   1.000
_cell.length_b   1.000
_cell.length_c   1.000
_cell.angle_alpha   90.00
_cell.angle_beta   90.00
_cell.angle_gamma   90.00
#
_symmetry.space_group_name_H-M   'P 1'
#
loop_
_entity.id
_entity.type
_entity.pdbx_description
1 polymer ?
#
loop_
_entity_poly.entity_id
_entity_poly.type
_entity_poly.pdbx_seq_one_letter_code
_entity_poly.pdbx_strand_id
1 'polypeptide(L)'
;MARQPPRLSRFGLNISAPGGVIPRMQTTVPLAGLLRRRAPAWTALLLGGTLAAASPTLVLHVAPDGNDAWSGRLAKPDPAAGDGPLATLTGARDALRRLRAAGEVTGPVRVEIAGGRLPLREPLVLEPEDSGTAEAPVIFAAAPGARPVFDAGRRLTGWRVREDGVWELHLPEVAAGEWFFEQLWVDGRRATRARSPNRFHHHLLNVRETVIEPGPRRPRRARLTLEVAPEVIALLEPLGEDGLRDVHFLAFHKWDNTRR
;
A
#
# COMPACT_ATOMS: atom_id res chain seq x y z
N MET A 1 -59.37 -13.66 -13.76
CA MET A 1 -58.26 -12.85 -13.22
C MET A 1 -57.39 -13.73 -12.33
N ALA A 2 -56.23 -14.16 -12.81
CA ALA A 2 -55.20 -14.81 -11.99
C ALA A 2 -53.88 -14.12 -12.33
N ARG A 3 -53.32 -13.35 -11.37
CA ARG A 3 -52.04 -12.66 -11.55
C ARG A 3 -50.90 -13.66 -11.30
N GLN A 4 -50.08 -13.85 -12.32
CA GLN A 4 -48.85 -14.62 -12.26
C GLN A 4 -47.83 -13.88 -11.35
N PRO A 5 -47.15 -14.55 -10.41
CA PRO A 5 -46.13 -13.88 -9.59
C PRO A 5 -44.88 -13.55 -10.44
N PRO A 6 -44.16 -12.46 -10.12
CA PRO A 6 -43.00 -12.02 -10.89
C PRO A 6 -41.84 -13.01 -10.77
N ARG A 7 -41.11 -13.19 -11.88
CA ARG A 7 -39.93 -14.07 -11.96
C ARG A 7 -38.78 -13.52 -11.11
N LEU A 8 -38.24 -14.38 -10.24
CA LEU A 8 -37.01 -14.12 -9.47
C LEU A 8 -35.79 -14.14 -10.40
N SER A 9 -35.07 -13.02 -10.49
CA SER A 9 -33.79 -12.93 -11.21
C SER A 9 -32.67 -13.52 -10.36
N ARG A 10 -31.97 -14.54 -10.88
CA ARG A 10 -30.94 -15.33 -10.18
C ARG A 10 -29.53 -14.84 -10.54
N PHE A 11 -28.75 -14.39 -9.57
CA PHE A 11 -27.30 -14.19 -9.71
C PHE A 11 -26.54 -15.36 -9.06
N GLY A 12 -25.53 -15.87 -9.77
CA GLY A 12 -24.79 -17.05 -9.35
C GLY A 12 -23.28 -16.83 -9.24
N LEU A 13 -22.70 -17.02 -8.06
CA LEU A 13 -21.26 -16.87 -7.78
C LEU A 13 -20.54 -18.21 -7.66
N ASN A 14 -19.48 -18.45 -8.43
CA ASN A 14 -18.58 -19.61 -8.26
C ASN A 14 -17.45 -19.29 -7.27
N ILE A 15 -17.22 -20.16 -6.28
CA ILE A 15 -16.08 -20.05 -5.36
C ILE A 15 -15.34 -21.41 -5.32
N SER A 16 -14.01 -21.36 -5.39
CA SER A 16 -13.09 -22.48 -5.15
C SER A 16 -12.14 -22.07 -4.01
N ALA A 17 -11.82 -23.00 -3.11
CA ALA A 17 -11.03 -22.73 -1.91
C ALA A 17 -9.70 -23.52 -1.94
N PRO A 18 -8.53 -22.87 -1.86
CA PRO A 18 -7.27 -23.55 -1.63
C PRO A 18 -7.06 -23.81 -0.13
N GLY A 19 -6.68 -25.04 0.21
CA GLY A 19 -6.28 -25.42 1.57
C GLY A 19 -4.75 -25.37 1.71
N GLY A 20 -4.27 -24.70 2.75
CA GLY A 20 -2.87 -24.69 3.14
C GLY A 20 -2.76 -24.64 4.67
N VAL A 21 -2.12 -25.65 5.25
CA VAL A 21 -1.87 -25.79 6.69
C VAL A 21 -0.46 -25.25 6.96
N ILE A 22 -0.33 -24.30 7.89
CA ILE A 22 0.97 -23.76 8.33
C ILE A 22 1.38 -24.47 9.64
N PRO A 23 2.52 -25.17 9.71
CA PRO A 23 3.01 -25.73 10.95
C PRO A 23 3.72 -24.68 11.82
N ARG A 24 3.48 -24.76 13.14
CA ARG A 24 4.01 -23.88 14.18
C ARG A 24 5.27 -24.53 14.77
N MET A 25 6.45 -23.96 14.54
CA MET A 25 7.70 -24.39 15.21
C MET A 25 7.83 -23.69 16.57
N GLN A 26 7.97 -24.46 17.65
CA GLN A 26 8.38 -23.98 18.97
C GLN A 26 9.83 -24.41 19.20
N THR A 27 10.70 -23.47 19.56
CA THR A 27 12.10 -23.75 19.93
C THR A 27 12.27 -23.44 21.41
N THR A 28 12.64 -24.46 22.20
CA THR A 28 12.98 -24.33 23.62
C THR A 28 14.49 -24.12 23.74
N VAL A 29 14.92 -23.08 24.46
CA VAL A 29 16.33 -22.85 24.83
C VAL A 29 16.49 -23.18 26.32
N PRO A 30 17.44 -24.04 26.72
CA PRO A 30 17.67 -24.30 28.14
C PRO A 30 18.52 -23.19 28.79
N LEU A 31 18.17 -22.91 30.05
CA LEU A 31 18.70 -21.86 30.90
C LEU A 31 20.00 -22.30 31.61
N ALA A 32 20.92 -21.33 31.67
CA ALA A 32 22.13 -21.16 32.50
C ALA A 32 22.53 -22.23 33.55
N GLY A 33 23.80 -22.65 33.47
CA GLY A 33 24.58 -23.20 34.58
C GLY A 33 25.59 -22.16 35.09
N LEU A 34 25.40 -21.75 36.35
CA LEU A 34 26.29 -20.91 37.17
C LEU A 34 27.48 -21.76 37.65
N LEU A 35 28.71 -21.22 37.75
CA LEU A 35 29.66 -21.49 38.86
C LEU A 35 30.98 -20.68 38.78
N ARG A 36 31.21 -19.94 39.89
CA ARG A 36 32.47 -19.67 40.63
C ARG A 36 33.68 -18.95 39.99
N ARG A 37 33.79 -17.69 40.45
CA ARG A 37 34.98 -16.89 40.85
C ARG A 37 36.36 -17.60 40.89
N ARG A 38 37.38 -16.93 40.32
CA ARG A 38 38.62 -16.46 40.99
C ARG A 38 39.45 -15.55 40.06
N ALA A 39 39.77 -14.33 40.53
CA ALA A 39 40.88 -13.48 40.06
C ALA A 39 42.19 -13.95 40.77
N PRO A 40 43.44 -13.53 40.41
CA PRO A 40 43.84 -12.29 39.73
C PRO A 40 45.03 -12.41 38.73
N ALA A 41 45.30 -11.35 37.95
CA ALA A 41 46.64 -10.84 37.63
C ALA A 41 46.52 -9.71 36.61
N TRP A 42 46.98 -8.51 36.98
CA TRP A 42 47.00 -7.33 36.13
C TRP A 42 48.26 -7.35 35.27
N THR A 43 48.12 -7.69 34.00
CA THR A 43 49.12 -7.37 32.97
C THR A 43 48.60 -6.16 32.20
N ALA A 44 49.22 -4.99 32.42
CA ALA A 44 48.93 -3.79 31.64
C ALA A 44 49.48 -3.98 30.21
N LEU A 45 48.66 -4.58 29.35
CA LEU A 45 48.85 -4.55 27.91
C LEU A 45 48.37 -3.17 27.44
N LEU A 46 49.30 -2.33 26.99
CA LEU A 46 48.98 -1.13 26.22
C LEU A 46 48.32 -1.58 24.91
N LEU A 47 47.00 -1.77 24.94
CA LEU A 47 46.18 -1.76 23.74
C LEU A 47 46.29 -0.36 23.15
N GLY A 48 47.16 -0.19 22.16
CA GLY A 48 47.04 0.86 21.17
C GLY A 48 45.70 0.66 20.46
N GLY A 49 44.64 1.20 21.05
CA GLY A 49 43.33 1.24 20.42
C GLY A 49 43.44 2.08 19.17
N THR A 50 43.44 1.43 18.01
CA THR A 50 43.09 2.09 16.77
C THR A 50 41.69 2.65 16.95
N LEU A 51 41.60 3.97 17.12
CA LEU A 51 40.34 4.69 16.95
C LEU A 51 39.88 4.40 15.52
N ALA A 52 38.95 3.46 15.36
CA ALA A 52 38.23 3.30 14.12
C ALA A 52 37.50 4.62 13.86
N ALA A 53 38.07 5.45 13.00
CA ALA A 53 37.41 6.67 12.56
C ALA A 53 36.07 6.25 11.93
N ALA A 54 34.96 6.71 12.52
CA ALA A 54 33.65 6.50 11.93
C ALA A 54 33.65 7.12 10.54
N SER A 55 33.40 6.32 9.51
CA SER A 55 33.30 6.82 8.13
C SER A 55 32.25 7.94 8.08
N PRO A 56 32.54 9.06 7.38
CA PRO A 56 31.59 10.16 7.30
C PRO A 56 30.28 9.67 6.67
N THR A 57 29.16 10.03 7.29
CA THR A 57 27.83 9.73 6.75
C THR A 57 27.57 10.56 5.51
N LEU A 58 27.29 9.91 4.38
CA LEU A 58 26.77 10.60 3.20
C LEU A 58 25.31 10.97 3.46
N VAL A 59 24.97 12.25 3.28
CA VAL A 59 23.59 12.73 3.34
C VAL A 59 23.12 13.10 1.94
N LEU A 60 22.01 12.50 1.52
CA LEU A 60 21.27 12.87 0.32
C LEU A 60 19.95 13.50 0.76
N HIS A 61 19.51 14.56 0.08
CA HIS A 61 18.30 15.28 0.38
C HIS A 61 17.26 15.04 -0.70
N VAL A 62 16.00 14.84 -0.30
CA VAL A 62 14.84 14.74 -1.19
C VAL A 62 13.84 15.81 -0.81
N ALA A 63 13.37 16.62 -1.76
CA ALA A 63 12.43 17.70 -1.48
C ALA A 63 11.42 17.92 -2.63
N PRO A 64 10.22 18.47 -2.35
CA PRO A 64 9.21 18.74 -3.38
C PRO A 64 9.65 19.72 -4.49
N ASP A 65 10.60 20.60 -4.19
CA ASP A 65 11.25 21.55 -5.10
C ASP A 65 12.59 21.03 -5.65
N GLY A 66 12.85 19.73 -5.49
CA GLY A 66 14.06 19.07 -5.98
C GLY A 66 14.07 18.76 -7.47
N ASN A 67 15.21 18.25 -7.94
CA ASN A 67 15.42 17.80 -9.31
C ASN A 67 16.32 16.54 -9.30
N ASP A 68 15.88 15.46 -9.95
CA ASP A 68 16.64 14.18 -9.97
C ASP A 68 17.92 14.24 -10.82
N ALA A 69 18.15 15.33 -11.56
CA ALA A 69 19.41 15.62 -12.23
C ALA A 69 20.47 16.26 -11.30
N TRP A 70 20.07 16.73 -10.11
CA TRP A 70 20.99 17.28 -9.12
C TRP A 70 21.73 16.18 -8.35
N SER A 71 22.76 16.55 -7.61
CA SER A 71 23.56 15.62 -6.81
C SER A 71 22.79 15.08 -5.60
N GLY A 72 21.82 15.87 -5.09
CA GLY A 72 21.14 15.61 -3.83
C GLY A 72 21.95 15.94 -2.58
N ARG A 73 23.18 16.47 -2.71
CA ARG A 73 24.05 16.75 -1.55
C ARG A 73 23.68 18.05 -0.83
N LEU A 74 22.84 18.90 -1.44
CA LEU A 74 22.39 20.16 -0.86
C LEU A 74 20.94 20.04 -0.39
N ALA A 75 20.65 20.52 0.82
CA ALA A 75 19.32 20.49 1.40
C ALA A 75 18.34 21.49 0.75
N LYS A 76 18.85 22.46 -0.02
CA LYS A 76 18.06 23.49 -0.71
C LYS A 76 18.63 23.71 -2.12
N PRO A 77 17.80 24.12 -3.09
CA PRO A 77 18.28 24.51 -4.40
C PRO A 77 19.31 25.64 -4.31
N ASP A 78 20.42 25.48 -5.04
CA ASP A 78 21.45 26.49 -5.26
C ASP A 78 21.59 26.74 -6.77
N PRO A 79 20.95 27.80 -7.30
CA PRO A 79 21.03 28.13 -8.71
C PRO A 79 22.44 28.44 -9.22
N ALA A 80 23.34 28.91 -8.35
CA ALA A 80 24.71 29.23 -8.75
C ALA A 80 25.55 27.97 -8.92
N ALA A 81 25.31 26.96 -8.07
CA ALA A 81 25.92 25.64 -8.21
C ALA A 81 25.23 24.76 -9.27
N GLY A 82 24.00 25.13 -9.69
CA GLY A 82 23.18 24.28 -10.54
C GLY A 82 22.81 22.96 -9.87
N ASP A 83 22.68 22.97 -8.54
CA ASP A 83 22.55 21.78 -7.69
C ASP A 83 21.49 21.98 -6.60
N GLY A 84 21.11 20.92 -5.89
CA GLY A 84 20.05 20.95 -4.90
C GLY A 84 19.61 19.56 -4.43
N PRO A 85 18.44 19.46 -3.77
CA PRO A 85 17.87 18.19 -3.35
C PRO A 85 17.28 17.41 -4.53
N LEU A 86 17.25 16.09 -4.44
CA LEU A 86 16.59 15.24 -5.42
C LEU A 86 15.06 15.41 -5.33
N ALA A 87 14.36 15.17 -6.44
CA ALA A 87 12.90 15.31 -6.48
C ALA A 87 12.19 14.07 -5.92
N THR A 88 12.79 12.89 -6.07
CA THR A 88 12.13 11.62 -5.78
C THR A 88 12.98 10.66 -4.95
N LEU A 89 12.32 9.68 -4.30
CA LEU A 89 13.02 8.58 -3.64
C LEU A 89 13.80 7.72 -4.63
N THR A 90 13.26 7.54 -5.84
CA THR A 90 13.93 6.84 -6.95
C THR A 90 15.21 7.58 -7.33
N GLY A 91 15.15 8.91 -7.47
CA GLY A 91 16.33 9.75 -7.70
C GLY A 91 17.39 9.60 -6.61
N ALA A 92 16.99 9.55 -5.33
CA ALA A 92 17.91 9.29 -4.20
C ALA A 92 18.58 7.91 -4.28
N ARG A 93 17.81 6.86 -4.60
CA ARG A 93 18.35 5.52 -4.82
C ARG A 93 19.33 5.52 -5.98
N ASP A 94 18.99 6.13 -7.11
CA ASP A 94 19.81 6.14 -8.32
C ASP A 94 21.08 6.97 -8.11
N ALA A 95 21.00 8.09 -7.40
CA ALA A 95 22.16 8.86 -6.98
C ALA A 95 23.08 8.04 -6.07
N LEU A 96 22.52 7.32 -5.08
CA LEU A 96 23.29 6.42 -4.24
C LEU A 96 24.02 5.34 -5.07
N ARG A 97 23.32 4.68 -6.01
CA ARG A 97 23.91 3.69 -6.92
C ARG A 97 25.08 4.28 -7.73
N ARG A 98 24.91 5.47 -8.30
CA ARG A 98 25.98 6.18 -9.04
C ARG A 98 27.18 6.48 -8.14
N LEU A 99 26.95 7.01 -6.94
CA LEU A 99 28.02 7.34 -5.99
C LEU A 99 28.77 6.09 -5.51
N ARG A 100 28.07 4.96 -5.31
CA ARG A 100 28.70 3.67 -5.00
C ARG A 100 29.57 3.19 -6.15
N ALA A 101 29.08 3.24 -7.38
CA ALA A 101 29.84 2.85 -8.57
C ALA A 101 31.10 3.71 -8.76
N ALA A 102 31.05 4.99 -8.36
CA ALA A 102 32.19 5.91 -8.37
C ALA A 102 33.16 5.72 -7.19
N GLY A 103 32.85 4.82 -6.23
CA GLY A 103 33.67 4.62 -5.03
C GLY A 103 33.57 5.74 -3.99
N GLU A 104 32.58 6.64 -4.12
CA GLU A 104 32.39 7.80 -3.25
C GLU A 104 31.63 7.47 -1.95
N VAL A 105 31.16 6.23 -1.80
CA VAL A 105 30.37 5.78 -0.64
C VAL A 105 31.09 4.64 0.08
N THR A 106 31.76 4.98 1.17
CA THR A 106 32.50 4.03 2.02
C THR A 106 31.93 3.90 3.43
N GLY A 107 30.88 4.67 3.74
CA GLY A 107 30.26 4.78 5.05
C GLY A 107 28.73 4.69 5.01
N PRO A 108 28.07 4.97 6.15
CA PRO A 108 26.61 5.01 6.22
C PRO A 108 26.03 6.09 5.31
N VAL A 109 24.79 5.86 4.88
CA VAL A 109 24.04 6.77 4.00
C VAL A 109 22.72 7.14 4.67
N ARG A 110 22.38 8.42 4.65
CA ARG A 110 21.10 8.94 5.11
C ARG A 110 20.43 9.72 3.99
N VAL A 111 19.24 9.28 3.58
CA VAL A 111 18.36 10.01 2.68
C VAL A 111 17.37 10.79 3.54
N GLU A 112 17.54 12.11 3.61
CA GLU A 112 16.69 13.02 4.36
C GLU A 112 15.59 13.61 3.49
N ILE A 113 14.35 13.34 3.88
CA ILE A 113 13.17 13.72 3.12
C ILE A 113 12.55 14.96 3.75
N ALA A 114 12.57 16.08 3.02
CA ALA A 114 11.99 17.35 3.43
C ALA A 114 10.46 17.26 3.59
N GLY A 115 9.89 18.19 4.35
CA GLY A 115 8.45 18.27 4.54
C GLY A 115 7.73 18.66 3.25
N GLY A 116 6.49 18.19 3.11
CA GLY A 116 5.65 18.48 1.95
C GLY A 116 5.13 17.22 1.29
N ARG A 117 4.50 17.39 0.13
CA ARG A 117 3.89 16.30 -0.63
C ARG A 117 4.82 15.89 -1.76
N LEU A 118 5.19 14.62 -1.80
CA LEU A 118 6.05 14.02 -2.81
C LEU A 118 5.22 13.07 -3.67
N PRO A 119 5.07 13.32 -4.97
CA PRO A 119 4.33 12.41 -5.83
C PRO A 119 5.08 11.07 -5.96
N LEU A 120 4.36 9.96 -5.81
CA LEU A 120 4.90 8.61 -5.97
C LEU A 120 4.15 7.91 -7.11
N ARG A 121 4.68 8.01 -8.34
CA ARG A 121 4.01 7.50 -9.55
C ARG A 121 4.20 6.00 -9.76
N GLU A 122 5.26 5.47 -9.20
CA GLU A 122 5.64 4.06 -9.27
C GLU A 122 6.17 3.61 -7.91
N PRO A 123 6.13 2.30 -7.61
CA PRO A 123 6.74 1.77 -6.39
C PRO A 123 8.23 2.09 -6.33
N LEU A 124 8.73 2.46 -5.15
CA LEU A 124 10.18 2.46 -4.91
C LEU A 124 10.66 1.00 -4.87
N VAL A 125 11.42 0.61 -5.89
CA VAL A 125 12.04 -0.72 -5.96
C VAL A 125 13.42 -0.65 -5.32
N LEU A 126 13.66 -1.47 -4.30
CA LEU A 126 14.97 -1.62 -3.66
C LEU A 126 15.52 -3.02 -3.95
N GLU A 127 16.77 -3.08 -4.39
CA GLU A 127 17.47 -4.28 -4.83
C GLU A 127 18.72 -4.52 -3.96
N PRO A 128 19.41 -5.67 -4.07
CA PRO A 128 20.58 -5.96 -3.25
C PRO A 128 21.66 -4.86 -3.28
N GLU A 129 21.86 -4.17 -4.41
CA GLU A 129 22.81 -3.06 -4.56
C GLU A 129 22.48 -1.81 -3.74
N ASP A 130 21.23 -1.66 -3.28
CA ASP A 130 20.79 -0.56 -2.43
C ASP A 130 21.06 -0.82 -0.94
N SER A 131 21.51 -2.02 -0.60
CA SER A 131 21.70 -2.44 0.78
C SER A 131 22.88 -1.73 1.45
N GLY A 132 22.76 -1.53 2.77
CA GLY A 132 23.89 -1.21 3.64
C GLY A 132 24.35 -2.43 4.44
N THR A 133 25.32 -2.24 5.33
CA THR A 133 25.67 -3.22 6.38
C THR A 133 25.17 -2.74 7.74
N ALA A 134 25.37 -3.53 8.80
CA ALA A 134 25.05 -3.10 10.16
C ALA A 134 25.89 -1.88 10.58
N GLU A 135 27.13 -1.79 10.10
CA GLU A 135 28.09 -0.72 10.39
C GLU A 135 27.94 0.48 9.44
N ALA A 136 27.43 0.26 8.23
CA ALA A 136 27.19 1.28 7.21
C ALA A 136 25.77 1.16 6.63
N PRO A 137 24.71 1.44 7.41
CA PRO A 137 23.33 1.32 6.96
C PRO A 137 22.97 2.38 5.91
N VAL A 138 21.94 2.08 5.12
CA VAL A 138 21.24 3.05 4.27
C VAL A 138 19.89 3.36 4.92
N ILE A 139 19.67 4.61 5.31
CA ILE A 139 18.49 5.04 6.07
C ILE A 139 17.71 6.07 5.27
N PHE A 140 16.46 5.76 4.92
CA PHE A 140 15.49 6.72 4.42
C PHE A 140 14.69 7.27 5.59
N ALA A 141 14.79 8.57 5.86
CA ALA A 141 14.14 9.20 7.01
C ALA A 141 13.61 10.59 6.66
N ALA A 142 12.53 10.99 7.33
CA ALA A 142 12.14 12.40 7.34
C ALA A 142 13.30 13.25 7.90
N ALA A 143 13.53 14.41 7.29
CA ALA A 143 14.41 15.43 7.87
C ALA A 143 13.90 15.81 9.28
N PRO A 144 14.76 16.28 10.20
CA PRO A 144 14.35 16.63 11.56
C PRO A 144 13.12 17.56 11.59
N GLY A 145 12.06 17.12 12.28
CA GLY A 145 10.80 17.85 12.39
C GLY A 145 9.89 17.82 11.15
N ALA A 146 10.35 17.25 10.03
CA ALA A 146 9.57 17.16 8.80
C ALA A 146 8.44 16.11 8.88
N ARG A 147 7.42 16.32 8.05
CA ARG A 147 6.26 15.45 7.86
C ARG A 147 6.03 15.22 6.35
N PRO A 148 6.91 14.47 5.66
CA PRO A 148 6.72 14.15 4.26
C PRO A 148 5.47 13.29 4.06
N VAL A 149 4.74 13.54 2.98
CA VAL A 149 3.58 12.76 2.55
C VAL A 149 3.83 12.25 1.14
N PHE A 150 3.96 10.94 0.98
CA PHE A 150 4.02 10.32 -0.33
C PHE A 150 2.61 10.18 -0.90
N ASP A 151 2.35 10.82 -2.03
CA ASP A 151 1.06 10.83 -2.70
C ASP A 151 1.13 10.03 -4.00
N ALA A 152 0.62 8.80 -3.96
CA ALA A 152 0.45 7.94 -5.13
C ALA A 152 -0.88 8.19 -5.87
N GLY A 153 -1.66 9.18 -5.45
CA GLY A 153 -2.92 9.55 -6.07
C GLY A 153 -2.73 10.31 -7.39
N ARG A 154 -3.77 10.26 -8.22
CA ARG A 154 -3.90 11.12 -9.40
C ARG A 154 -4.73 12.35 -9.03
N ARG A 155 -4.16 13.55 -9.20
CA ARG A 155 -4.92 14.79 -9.04
C ARG A 155 -5.93 14.89 -10.17
N LEU A 156 -7.21 14.93 -9.83
CA LEU A 156 -8.31 15.14 -10.78
C LEU A 156 -8.61 16.64 -10.90
N THR A 157 -8.70 17.15 -12.12
CA THR A 157 -8.97 18.56 -12.42
C THR A 157 -10.07 18.67 -13.48
N GLY A 158 -10.61 19.87 -13.73
CA GLY A 158 -11.65 20.08 -14.75
C GLY A 158 -13.07 19.77 -14.28
N TRP A 159 -13.33 19.84 -12.97
CA TRP A 159 -14.66 19.62 -12.43
C TRP A 159 -15.65 20.71 -12.86
N ARG A 160 -16.91 20.31 -13.06
CA ARG A 160 -18.05 21.20 -13.30
C ARG A 160 -19.07 21.07 -12.18
N VAL A 161 -19.73 22.17 -11.85
CA VAL A 161 -20.83 22.18 -10.88
C VAL A 161 -22.14 22.09 -11.65
N ARG A 162 -22.95 21.08 -11.32
CA ARG A 162 -24.31 20.93 -11.86
C ARG A 162 -25.28 21.89 -11.18
N GLU A 163 -26.45 22.09 -11.77
CA GLU A 163 -27.50 22.98 -11.24
C GLU A 163 -27.98 22.61 -9.83
N ASP A 164 -27.92 21.32 -9.47
CA ASP A 164 -28.28 20.80 -8.15
C ASP A 164 -27.12 20.87 -7.13
N GLY A 165 -26.01 21.53 -7.49
CA GLY A 165 -24.83 21.72 -6.63
C GLY A 165 -23.88 20.52 -6.59
N VAL A 166 -24.15 19.45 -7.35
CA VAL A 166 -23.26 18.29 -7.43
C VAL A 166 -22.05 18.60 -8.33
N TRP A 167 -20.85 18.31 -7.81
CA TRP A 167 -19.61 18.38 -8.58
C TRP A 167 -19.46 17.13 -9.44
N GLU A 168 -19.20 17.32 -10.73
CA GLU A 168 -19.10 16.25 -11.71
C GLU A 168 -17.80 16.38 -12.52
N LEU A 169 -17.19 15.25 -12.83
CA LEU A 169 -16.05 15.14 -13.74
C LEU A 169 -16.19 13.86 -14.55
N HIS A 170 -16.13 13.98 -15.88
CA HIS A 170 -16.09 12.84 -16.77
C HIS A 170 -14.64 12.40 -17.00
N LEU A 171 -14.36 11.11 -16.76
CA LEU A 171 -13.05 10.50 -16.94
C LEU A 171 -13.15 9.43 -18.04
N PRO A 172 -12.88 9.75 -19.31
CA PRO A 172 -13.10 8.82 -20.42
C PRO A 172 -12.26 7.55 -20.29
N GLU A 173 -11.03 7.67 -19.81
CA GLU A 173 -10.12 6.53 -19.56
C GLU A 173 -10.69 5.55 -18.51
N VAL A 174 -11.36 6.08 -17.47
CA VAL A 174 -12.03 5.25 -16.45
C VAL A 174 -13.28 4.61 -17.04
N ALA A 175 -14.07 5.36 -17.82
CA ALA A 175 -15.25 4.83 -18.50
C ALA A 175 -14.90 3.76 -19.54
N ALA A 176 -13.72 3.84 -20.15
CA ALA A 176 -13.17 2.83 -21.04
C ALA A 176 -12.56 1.61 -20.32
N GLY A 177 -12.46 1.66 -18.98
CA GLY A 177 -11.91 0.59 -18.16
C GLY A 177 -10.38 0.48 -18.21
N GLU A 178 -9.68 1.53 -18.65
CA GLU A 178 -8.21 1.56 -18.68
C GLU A 178 -7.62 1.59 -17.27
N TRP A 179 -8.30 2.25 -16.33
CA TRP A 179 -7.96 2.25 -14.92
C TRP A 179 -9.18 2.50 -14.04
N PHE A 180 -9.11 2.07 -12.78
CA PHE A 180 -10.20 2.19 -11.81
C PHE A 180 -9.69 2.80 -10.50
N PHE A 181 -10.60 3.41 -9.74
CA PHE A 181 -10.33 3.89 -8.40
C PHE A 181 -11.55 3.68 -7.51
N GLU A 182 -11.30 3.38 -6.23
CA GLU A 182 -12.37 3.15 -5.25
C GLU A 182 -12.42 4.20 -4.15
N GLN A 183 -11.47 5.13 -4.19
CA GLN A 183 -11.18 6.06 -3.13
C GLN A 183 -10.94 7.43 -3.76
N LEU A 184 -11.63 8.43 -3.23
CA LEU A 184 -11.49 9.82 -3.61
C LEU A 184 -11.17 10.62 -2.35
N TRP A 185 -10.27 11.59 -2.47
CA TRP A 185 -9.96 12.52 -1.40
C TRP A 185 -10.23 13.95 -1.86
N VAL A 186 -10.87 14.72 -1.00
CA VAL A 186 -11.16 16.15 -1.21
C VAL A 186 -10.53 16.89 -0.04
N ASP A 187 -9.60 17.81 -0.33
CA ASP A 187 -8.88 18.61 0.67
C ASP A 187 -8.29 17.78 1.83
N GLY A 188 -7.68 16.64 1.49
CA GLY A 188 -7.06 15.72 2.45
C GLY A 188 -8.05 14.83 3.22
N ARG A 189 -9.36 14.95 2.98
CA ARG A 189 -10.40 14.13 3.61
C ARG A 189 -10.89 13.07 2.64
N ARG A 190 -10.90 11.81 3.07
CA ARG A 190 -11.43 10.70 2.26
C ARG A 190 -12.94 10.86 2.10
N ALA A 191 -13.41 10.94 0.85
CA ALA A 191 -14.81 10.90 0.52
C ALA A 191 -15.39 9.48 0.71
N THR A 192 -16.68 9.40 1.01
CA THR A 192 -17.38 8.11 1.04
C THR A 192 -17.83 7.75 -0.37
N ARG A 193 -17.32 6.63 -0.90
CA ARG A 193 -17.85 6.06 -2.14
C ARG A 193 -19.36 5.83 -1.95
N ALA A 194 -20.15 6.29 -2.91
CA ALA A 194 -21.60 6.14 -2.89
C ALA A 194 -21.95 4.66 -2.64
N ARG A 195 -22.82 4.42 -1.67
CA ARG A 195 -23.19 3.08 -1.22
C ARG A 195 -24.64 3.03 -0.77
N SER A 196 -25.23 1.85 -0.83
CA SER A 196 -26.51 1.56 -0.20
C SER A 196 -26.39 0.30 0.68
N PRO A 197 -26.93 0.30 1.91
CA PRO A 197 -27.45 1.47 2.62
C PRO A 197 -26.29 2.39 3.08
N ASN A 198 -26.59 3.65 3.37
CA ASN A 198 -25.61 4.60 3.91
C ASN A 198 -25.14 4.22 5.34
N ARG A 199 -25.95 3.45 6.08
CA ARG A 199 -25.63 2.95 7.42
C ARG A 199 -25.95 1.45 7.48
N PHE A 200 -25.15 0.70 8.23
CA PHE A 200 -25.29 -0.75 8.40
C PHE A 200 -25.26 -1.52 7.07
N HIS A 201 -26.18 -2.46 6.88
CA HIS A 201 -26.25 -3.37 5.74
C HIS A 201 -27.72 -3.70 5.43
N HIS A 202 -27.98 -4.05 4.17
CA HIS A 202 -29.20 -4.77 3.81
C HIS A 202 -29.13 -6.19 4.36
N HIS A 203 -30.26 -6.73 4.81
CA HIS A 203 -30.31 -8.11 5.33
C HIS A 203 -30.54 -9.11 4.19
N LEU A 204 -29.82 -10.23 4.25
CA LEU A 204 -30.09 -11.38 3.39
C LEU A 204 -31.36 -12.06 3.89
N LEU A 205 -32.29 -12.34 2.97
CA LEU A 205 -33.49 -13.11 3.26
C LEU A 205 -33.20 -14.61 3.25
N ASN A 206 -32.33 -15.05 2.35
CA ASN A 206 -31.96 -16.45 2.21
C ASN A 206 -30.60 -16.59 1.52
N VAL A 207 -29.94 -17.73 1.76
CA VAL A 207 -28.71 -18.13 1.08
C VAL A 207 -28.88 -19.57 0.62
N ARG A 208 -28.79 -19.78 -0.69
CA ARG A 208 -28.88 -21.10 -1.31
C ARG A 208 -27.58 -21.47 -1.98
N GLU A 209 -27.02 -22.61 -1.59
CA GLU A 209 -25.92 -23.23 -2.31
C GLU A 209 -26.47 -24.21 -3.36
N THR A 210 -25.97 -24.12 -4.59
CA THR A 210 -26.21 -25.08 -5.66
C THR A 210 -24.88 -25.69 -6.06
N VAL A 211 -24.70 -26.99 -5.81
CA VAL A 211 -23.49 -27.72 -6.20
C VAL A 211 -23.40 -27.78 -7.72
N ILE A 212 -22.27 -27.32 -8.27
CA ILE A 212 -21.97 -27.38 -9.71
C ILE A 212 -21.04 -28.56 -9.99
N GLU A 213 -20.02 -28.75 -9.16
CA GLU A 213 -19.10 -29.88 -9.24
C GLU A 213 -18.99 -30.54 -7.85
N PRO A 214 -19.42 -31.79 -7.70
CA PRO A 214 -19.35 -32.50 -6.42
C PRO A 214 -17.90 -32.86 -6.07
N GLY A 215 -17.66 -33.09 -4.78
CA GLY A 215 -16.37 -33.59 -4.27
C GLY A 215 -16.58 -34.49 -3.04
N PRO A 216 -15.55 -35.24 -2.62
CA PRO A 216 -15.71 -36.32 -1.64
C PRO A 216 -16.06 -35.86 -0.21
N ARG A 217 -15.70 -34.63 0.17
CA ARG A 217 -16.06 -34.02 1.47
C ARG A 217 -16.85 -32.71 1.36
N ARG A 218 -16.59 -31.95 0.29
CA ARG A 218 -17.22 -30.68 -0.02
C ARG A 218 -17.28 -30.52 -1.55
N PRO A 219 -18.20 -29.74 -2.10
CA PRO A 219 -18.21 -29.40 -3.52
C PRO A 219 -16.85 -28.86 -3.96
N ARG A 220 -16.38 -29.29 -5.14
CA ARG A 220 -15.24 -28.67 -5.79
C ARG A 220 -15.59 -27.29 -6.34
N ARG A 221 -16.85 -27.13 -6.75
CA ARG A 221 -17.42 -25.87 -7.19
C ARG A 221 -18.90 -25.82 -6.84
N ALA A 222 -19.31 -24.72 -6.24
CA ALA A 222 -20.70 -24.44 -5.94
C ALA A 222 -21.05 -23.00 -6.32
N ARG A 223 -22.35 -22.78 -6.53
CA ARG A 223 -22.96 -21.49 -6.73
C ARG A 223 -23.69 -21.07 -5.47
N LEU A 224 -23.29 -19.94 -4.89
CA LEU A 224 -24.09 -19.28 -3.85
C LEU A 224 -25.07 -18.30 -4.52
N THR A 225 -26.34 -18.44 -4.17
CA THR A 225 -27.43 -17.53 -4.54
C THR A 225 -27.87 -16.82 -3.27
N LEU A 226 -27.71 -15.50 -3.25
CA LEU A 226 -28.10 -14.66 -2.11
C LEU A 226 -29.42 -14.00 -2.46
N GLU A 227 -30.44 -14.23 -1.65
CA GLU A 227 -31.75 -13.60 -1.81
C GLU A 227 -31.82 -12.39 -0.89
N VAL A 228 -32.22 -11.26 -1.45
CA VAL A 228 -32.44 -9.99 -0.74
C VAL A 228 -33.85 -9.47 -1.06
N ALA A 229 -34.29 -8.47 -0.31
CA ALA A 229 -35.60 -7.88 -0.54
C ALA A 229 -35.69 -7.25 -1.95
N PRO A 230 -36.85 -7.34 -2.64
CA PRO A 230 -37.03 -6.82 -4.00
C PRO A 230 -36.63 -5.35 -4.15
N GLU A 231 -36.90 -4.53 -3.14
CA GLU A 231 -36.52 -3.12 -3.07
C GLU A 231 -35.00 -2.89 -3.13
N VAL A 232 -34.19 -3.85 -2.67
CA VAL A 232 -32.73 -3.79 -2.78
C VAL A 232 -32.28 -4.10 -4.20
N ILE A 233 -32.92 -5.09 -4.85
CA ILE A 233 -32.66 -5.42 -6.26
C ILE A 233 -33.07 -4.26 -7.18
N ALA A 234 -34.19 -3.61 -6.89
CA ALA A 234 -34.68 -2.47 -7.66
C ALA A 234 -33.68 -1.30 -7.74
N LEU A 235 -32.79 -1.16 -6.74
CA LEU A 235 -31.72 -0.14 -6.78
C LEU A 235 -30.68 -0.40 -7.90
N LEU A 236 -30.57 -1.64 -8.35
CA LEU A 236 -29.58 -2.05 -9.35
C LEU A 236 -30.16 -2.06 -10.77
N GLU A 237 -31.48 -2.11 -10.92
CA GLU A 237 -32.17 -2.16 -12.22
C GLU A 237 -31.76 -1.03 -13.18
N PRO A 238 -31.61 0.24 -12.74
CA PRO A 238 -31.25 1.34 -13.64
C PRO A 238 -29.82 1.25 -14.21
N LEU A 239 -28.94 0.41 -13.64
CA LEU A 239 -27.53 0.34 -14.01
C LEU A 239 -27.28 -0.42 -15.32
N GLY A 240 -28.23 -1.27 -15.75
CA GLY A 240 -28.00 -2.19 -16.88
C GLY A 240 -26.87 -3.19 -16.64
N GLU A 241 -26.53 -4.00 -17.64
CA GLU A 241 -25.51 -5.05 -17.49
C GLU A 241 -24.10 -4.50 -17.28
N ASP A 242 -23.74 -3.42 -17.97
CA ASP A 242 -22.41 -2.82 -17.87
C ASP A 242 -22.23 -2.13 -16.51
N GLY A 243 -23.22 -1.35 -16.06
CA GLY A 243 -23.15 -0.69 -14.76
C GLY A 243 -23.13 -1.67 -13.59
N LEU A 244 -23.72 -2.86 -13.73
CA LEU A 244 -23.62 -3.93 -12.74
C LEU A 244 -22.18 -4.45 -12.55
N ARG A 245 -21.31 -4.33 -13.57
CA ARG A 245 -19.90 -4.74 -13.45
C ARG A 245 -19.08 -3.79 -12.58
N ASP A 246 -19.54 -2.55 -12.41
CA ASP A 246 -18.89 -1.53 -11.59
C ASP A 246 -19.44 -1.47 -10.14
N VAL A 247 -20.46 -2.28 -9.84
CA VAL A 247 -21.03 -2.38 -8.50
C VAL A 247 -20.11 -3.19 -7.61
N HIS A 248 -19.79 -2.61 -6.45
CA HIS A 248 -19.09 -3.34 -5.40
C HIS A 248 -20.12 -4.00 -4.48
N PHE A 249 -20.12 -5.33 -4.48
CA PHE A 249 -20.95 -6.12 -3.61
C PHE A 249 -20.14 -6.58 -2.40
N LEU A 250 -20.63 -6.28 -1.20
CA LEU A 250 -20.03 -6.71 0.06
C LEU A 250 -21.04 -7.52 0.86
N ALA A 251 -20.82 -8.82 0.97
CA ALA A 251 -21.58 -9.70 1.85
C ALA A 251 -20.79 -10.04 3.10
N PHE A 252 -21.36 -9.77 4.26
CA PHE A 252 -20.78 -10.15 5.54
C PHE A 252 -21.21 -11.56 5.92
N HIS A 253 -20.24 -12.36 6.39
CA HIS A 253 -20.45 -13.71 6.90
C HIS A 253 -19.86 -13.79 8.33
N LYS A 254 -20.13 -14.88 9.05
CA LYS A 254 -19.81 -14.99 10.49
C LYS A 254 -18.34 -14.71 10.83
N TRP A 255 -17.42 -15.02 9.93
CA TRP A 255 -15.97 -14.91 10.15
C TRP A 255 -15.21 -14.27 8.99
N ASP A 256 -15.91 -13.78 7.97
CA ASP A 256 -15.30 -13.28 6.74
C ASP A 256 -16.25 -12.34 5.99
N ASN A 257 -15.75 -11.67 4.95
CA ASN A 257 -16.58 -10.97 3.99
C ASN A 257 -16.27 -11.41 2.55
N THR A 258 -17.31 -11.49 1.73
CA THR A 258 -17.16 -11.63 0.29
C THR A 258 -17.26 -10.25 -0.33
N ARG A 259 -16.20 -9.84 -1.02
CA ARG A 259 -16.18 -8.63 -1.85
C ARG A 259 -16.10 -9.01 -3.32
N ARG A 260 -16.99 -8.45 -4.13
CA ARG A 260 -17.02 -8.62 -5.59
C ARG A 260 -17.22 -7.28 -6.27
#